data_AF-A0A6G7BMT0-F1
#
_entry.id   AF-A0A6G7BMT0-F1
#
_cell.length_a   1.000
_cell.length_b   1.000
_cell.length_c   1.000
_cell.angle_alpha   90.00
_cell.angle_beta   90.00
_cell.angle_gamma   90.00
#
_symmetry.space_group_name_H-M   'P 1'
#
loop_
_entity.id
_entity.type
_entity.pdbx_description
1 polymer ?
#
loop_
_entity_poly.entity_id
_entity_poly.type
_entity_poly.pdbx_seq_one_letter_code
_entity_poly.pdbx_strand_id
1 'polypeptide(L)'
;TEPVDGVIVCDNDYLRGRKVFAAVTVTYRYGREEDEVMGLNFSKEMQLATQQVYPSSDSREPTAVQERLVKKLGANAYPFAVTLPETAPCSVQLHSGDDETSKPMGVIYELRVFVGDHSNEKPHKRNSVALAVRKVQFSPVAGNKRQ
;
A
#
# COMPACT_ATOMS: atom_id res chain seq x y z
N THR A 1 12.26 -7.69 -2.55
CA THR A 1 11.04 -7.65 -1.71
C THR A 1 9.90 -8.29 -2.47
N GLU A 2 9.05 -9.08 -1.81
CA GLU A 2 7.82 -9.59 -2.47
C GLU A 2 6.88 -8.42 -2.80
N PRO A 3 6.32 -8.34 -4.03
CA PRO A 3 5.41 -7.28 -4.40
C PRO A 3 4.07 -7.42 -3.68
N VAL A 4 3.38 -6.30 -3.45
CA VAL A 4 1.99 -6.31 -3.02
C VAL A 4 1.13 -6.50 -4.28
N ASP A 5 0.60 -7.71 -4.47
CA ASP A 5 -0.21 -8.06 -5.64
C ASP A 5 -1.68 -8.30 -5.27
N GLY A 6 -2.57 -8.07 -6.24
CA GLY A 6 -4.00 -8.24 -6.04
C GLY A 6 -4.83 -7.96 -7.29
N VAL A 7 -6.15 -7.90 -7.11
CA VAL A 7 -7.12 -7.56 -8.17
C VAL A 7 -8.08 -6.52 -7.64
N ILE A 8 -8.33 -5.47 -8.42
CA ILE A 8 -9.28 -4.40 -8.11
C ILE A 8 -10.50 -4.54 -9.02
N VAL A 9 -11.69 -4.45 -8.46
CA VAL A 9 -12.93 -4.40 -9.23
C VAL A 9 -13.39 -2.96 -9.33
N CYS A 10 -13.64 -2.50 -10.55
CA CYS A 10 -14.07 -1.13 -10.81
C CYS A 10 -15.51 -1.09 -11.33
N ASP A 11 -16.18 0.03 -11.08
CA ASP A 11 -17.41 0.38 -11.76
C ASP A 11 -17.08 1.35 -12.90
N ASN A 12 -17.24 0.91 -14.15
CA ASN A 12 -16.91 1.71 -15.33
C ASN A 12 -17.80 2.97 -15.43
N ASP A 13 -19.05 2.89 -14.98
CA ASP A 13 -19.99 4.03 -14.97
C ASP A 13 -19.57 5.09 -13.95
N TYR A 14 -18.90 4.66 -12.88
CA TYR A 14 -18.27 5.56 -11.92
C TYR A 14 -16.99 6.18 -12.47
N LEU A 15 -16.14 5.42 -13.16
CA LEU A 15 -14.83 5.91 -13.61
C LEU A 15 -14.95 7.08 -14.58
N ARG A 16 -15.88 7.04 -15.54
CA ARG A 16 -16.14 8.13 -16.52
C ARG A 16 -14.86 8.67 -17.19
N GLY A 17 -13.94 7.77 -17.55
CA GLY A 17 -12.65 8.11 -18.19
C GLY A 17 -11.52 8.47 -17.22
N ARG A 18 -11.75 8.48 -15.91
CA ARG A 18 -10.70 8.65 -14.89
C ARG A 18 -9.88 7.39 -14.72
N LYS A 19 -8.72 7.54 -14.11
CA LYS A 19 -7.75 6.47 -13.90
C LYS A 19 -7.83 5.92 -12.49
N VAL A 20 -7.37 4.68 -12.33
CA VAL A 20 -7.24 4.01 -11.04
C VAL A 20 -5.77 3.79 -10.75
N PHE A 21 -5.34 4.20 -9.57
CA PHE A 21 -3.97 4.04 -9.09
C PHE A 21 -3.95 3.17 -7.84
N ALA A 22 -2.94 2.30 -7.76
CA ALA A 22 -2.57 1.58 -6.54
C ALA A 22 -1.23 2.13 -6.06
N ALA A 23 -1.21 2.69 -4.85
CA ALA A 23 -0.03 3.29 -4.24
C ALA A 23 0.24 2.63 -2.89
N VAL A 24 1.50 2.34 -2.59
CA VAL A 24 1.89 1.94 -1.24
C VAL A 24 2.53 3.14 -0.54
N THR A 25 1.89 3.57 0.54
CA THR A 25 2.36 4.64 1.41
C THR A 25 2.99 4.06 2.67
N VAL A 26 4.03 4.72 3.17
CA VAL A 26 4.63 4.46 4.47
C VAL A 26 4.42 5.66 5.38
N THR A 27 4.03 5.41 6.61
CA THR A 27 3.97 6.42 7.68
C THR A 27 5.01 6.08 8.72
N TYR A 28 5.92 7.02 8.96
CA TYR A 28 6.83 6.99 10.11
C TYR A 28 6.19 7.81 11.21
N ARG A 29 5.87 7.18 12.35
CA ARG A 29 5.35 7.85 13.55
C ARG A 29 6.32 7.63 14.70
N TYR A 30 6.93 8.70 15.20
CA TYR A 30 8.04 8.60 16.17
C TYR A 30 7.71 9.20 17.54
N GLY A 31 6.55 9.83 17.68
CA GLY A 31 6.02 10.35 18.94
C GLY A 31 4.52 10.12 19.02
N ARG A 32 3.96 10.44 20.19
CA ARG A 32 2.53 10.28 20.45
C ARG A 32 1.74 11.45 19.86
N GLU A 33 0.47 11.23 19.57
CA GLU A 33 -0.37 12.25 18.94
C GLU A 33 -0.71 13.39 19.92
N GLU A 34 -0.83 13.09 21.21
CA GLU A 34 -1.07 14.06 22.27
C GLU A 34 0.09 15.04 22.51
N ASP A 35 1.30 14.68 22.09
CA ASP A 35 2.49 15.54 22.23
C ASP A 35 2.64 16.52 21.04
N GLU A 36 1.83 16.37 19.97
CA GLU A 36 1.86 17.25 18.78
C GLU A 36 1.26 18.62 19.12
N VAL A 37 2.05 19.70 18.97
CA VAL A 37 1.64 21.07 19.33
C VAL A 37 2.07 22.10 18.28
N MET A 38 1.26 23.15 18.09
CA MET A 38 1.59 24.31 17.25
C MET A 38 2.12 23.96 15.83
N GLY A 39 1.61 22.88 15.23
CA GLY A 39 2.02 22.43 13.89
C GLY A 39 3.25 21.52 13.86
N LEU A 40 3.82 21.17 15.02
CA LEU A 40 4.79 20.08 15.16
C LEU A 40 4.06 18.74 15.06
N ASN A 41 4.35 17.98 14.00
CA ASN A 41 3.82 16.63 13.81
C ASN A 41 4.94 15.60 14.01
N PHE A 42 4.69 14.60 14.84
CA PHE A 42 5.58 13.46 15.06
C PHE A 42 5.31 12.32 14.07
N SER A 43 4.77 12.67 12.91
CA SER A 43 4.51 11.74 11.83
C SER A 43 4.89 12.30 10.46
N LYS A 44 5.44 11.42 9.62
CA LYS A 44 5.75 11.70 8.22
C LYS A 44 5.21 10.59 7.34
N GLU A 45 4.30 10.96 6.45
CA GLU A 45 3.77 10.08 5.43
C GLU A 45 4.51 10.28 4.10
N MET A 46 4.80 9.19 3.39
CA MET A 46 5.46 9.18 2.10
C MET A 46 4.88 8.11 1.19
N GLN A 47 4.69 8.42 -0.08
CA GLN A 47 4.36 7.46 -1.12
C GLN A 47 5.66 6.81 -1.63
N LEU A 48 5.78 5.49 -1.51
CA LEU A 48 7.00 4.76 -1.88
C LEU A 48 6.95 4.24 -3.31
N ALA A 49 5.78 3.78 -3.74
CA ALA A 49 5.58 3.20 -5.05
C ALA A 49 4.13 3.43 -5.50
N THR A 50 3.93 3.55 -6.81
CA THR A 50 2.60 3.75 -7.39
C THR A 50 2.53 3.10 -8.76
N GLN A 51 1.41 2.49 -9.05
CA GLN A 51 1.10 1.85 -10.32
C GLN A 51 -0.26 2.34 -10.81
N GLN A 52 -0.38 2.65 -12.10
CA GLN A 52 -1.67 2.88 -12.75
C GLN A 52 -2.28 1.52 -13.12
N VAL A 53 -3.41 1.19 -12.52
CA VAL A 53 -4.11 -0.08 -12.68
C VAL A 53 -5.11 -0.02 -13.84
N TYR A 54 -5.80 1.12 -13.97
CA TYR A 54 -6.75 1.36 -15.05
C TYR A 54 -6.58 2.77 -15.63
N PRO A 55 -6.58 2.94 -16.96
CA PRO A 55 -6.35 1.88 -17.95
C PRO A 55 -4.99 1.23 -17.70
N SER A 56 -4.85 -0.07 -17.97
CA SER A 56 -3.62 -0.79 -17.66
C SER A 56 -2.45 -0.18 -18.42
N SER A 57 -1.44 0.32 -17.70
CA SER A 57 -0.21 0.85 -18.30
C SER A 57 0.93 -0.17 -18.30
N ASP A 58 0.74 -1.30 -17.64
CA ASP A 58 1.78 -2.31 -17.40
C ASP A 58 1.45 -3.58 -18.19
N SER A 59 2.49 -4.19 -18.76
CA SER A 59 2.41 -5.44 -19.55
C SER A 59 2.79 -6.67 -18.72
N ARG A 60 2.86 -6.54 -17.40
CA ARG A 60 3.21 -7.64 -16.51
C ARG A 60 2.16 -8.76 -16.59
N GLU A 61 2.63 -9.99 -16.74
CA GLU A 61 1.76 -11.16 -16.72
C GLU A 61 1.16 -11.36 -15.32
N PRO A 62 -0.17 -11.60 -15.22
CA PRO A 62 -0.83 -11.82 -13.95
C PRO A 62 -0.39 -13.13 -13.30
N THR A 63 -0.42 -13.18 -11.96
CA THR A 63 -0.18 -14.43 -11.23
C THR A 63 -1.34 -15.41 -11.42
N ALA A 64 -1.10 -16.70 -11.20
CA ALA A 64 -2.15 -17.73 -11.32
C ALA A 64 -3.37 -17.45 -10.40
N VAL A 65 -3.15 -16.78 -9.26
CA VAL A 65 -4.23 -16.36 -8.35
C VAL A 65 -5.00 -15.19 -8.95
N GLN A 66 -4.31 -14.18 -9.47
CA GLN A 66 -4.93 -13.04 -10.15
C GLN A 66 -5.77 -13.47 -11.34
N GLU A 67 -5.28 -14.38 -12.18
CA GLU A 67 -6.06 -14.92 -13.31
C GLU A 67 -7.37 -15.56 -12.85
N ARG A 68 -7.33 -16.36 -11.79
CA ARG A 68 -8.53 -17.01 -11.22
C ARG A 68 -9.50 -15.98 -10.67
N LEU A 69 -8.99 -14.94 -9.99
CA LEU A 69 -9.81 -13.85 -9.46
C LEU A 69 -10.45 -13.02 -10.56
N VAL A 70 -9.70 -12.66 -11.61
CA VAL A 70 -10.23 -11.93 -12.77
C VAL A 70 -11.32 -12.75 -13.46
N LYS A 71 -11.09 -14.05 -13.70
CA LYS A 71 -12.11 -14.95 -14.26
C LYS A 71 -13.36 -15.04 -13.38
N LYS A 72 -13.21 -15.00 -12.06
CA LYS A 72 -14.32 -15.07 -11.09
C LYS A 72 -15.09 -13.76 -10.95
N LEU A 73 -14.39 -12.62 -10.98
CA LEU A 73 -14.95 -11.28 -10.70
C LEU A 73 -15.47 -10.58 -11.96
N GLY A 74 -15.06 -11.04 -13.15
CA GLY A 74 -15.59 -10.57 -14.44
C GLY A 74 -14.73 -9.50 -15.11
N ALA A 75 -15.28 -8.88 -16.16
CA ALA A 75 -14.55 -8.01 -17.08
C ALA A 75 -14.03 -6.70 -16.46
N ASN A 76 -14.57 -6.28 -15.31
CA ASN A 76 -14.16 -5.05 -14.63
C ASN A 76 -13.14 -5.31 -13.51
N ALA A 77 -12.52 -6.49 -13.51
CA ALA A 77 -11.50 -6.88 -12.54
C ALA A 77 -10.10 -6.70 -13.16
N TYR A 78 -9.29 -5.85 -12.56
CA TYR A 78 -7.97 -5.45 -13.06
C TYR A 78 -6.87 -5.89 -12.08
N PRO A 79 -5.90 -6.69 -12.52
CA PRO A 79 -4.78 -7.10 -11.67
C PRO A 79 -3.80 -5.95 -11.45
N PHE A 80 -3.11 -5.95 -10.30
CA PHE A 80 -2.04 -5.00 -9.99
C PHE A 80 -0.92 -5.70 -9.20
N ALA A 81 0.29 -5.16 -9.25
CA ALA A 81 1.43 -5.66 -8.49
C ALA A 81 2.42 -4.52 -8.20
N VAL A 82 2.38 -3.98 -6.99
CA VAL A 82 3.22 -2.85 -6.57
C VAL A 82 4.47 -3.38 -5.85
N THR A 83 5.63 -3.19 -6.46
CA THR A 83 6.92 -3.57 -5.86
C THR A 83 7.45 -2.44 -4.99
N LEU A 84 7.76 -2.76 -3.73
CA LEU A 84 8.41 -1.81 -2.82
C LEU A 84 9.92 -1.69 -3.13
N PRO A 85 10.51 -0.48 -2.99
CA PRO A 85 11.95 -0.30 -3.06
C PRO A 85 12.71 -1.18 -2.06
N GLU A 86 13.92 -1.62 -2.42
CA GLU A 86 14.77 -2.42 -1.52
C GLU A 86 15.18 -1.65 -0.26
N THR A 87 15.30 -0.32 -0.37
CA THR A 87 15.62 0.60 0.72
C THR A 87 14.46 0.81 1.71
N ALA A 88 13.25 0.32 1.39
CA ALA A 88 12.08 0.47 2.25
C ALA A 88 12.28 -0.33 3.57
N PRO A 89 12.13 0.27 4.77
CA PRO A 89 12.35 -0.44 6.03
C PRO A 89 11.26 -1.45 6.36
N CYS A 90 11.51 -2.40 7.25
CA CYS A 90 10.48 -3.36 7.68
C CYS A 90 9.41 -2.68 8.53
N SER A 91 8.21 -3.25 8.53
CA SER A 91 7.11 -2.79 9.39
C SER A 91 7.43 -3.13 10.85
N VAL A 92 7.49 -2.10 11.68
CA VAL A 92 7.76 -2.20 13.12
C VAL A 92 6.78 -1.28 13.81
N GLN A 93 6.07 -1.77 14.81
CA GLN A 93 5.15 -0.96 15.61
C GLN A 93 5.49 -1.10 17.09
N LEU A 94 5.42 0.02 17.79
CA LEU A 94 5.51 0.12 19.24
C LEU A 94 4.13 0.50 19.76
N HIS A 95 3.62 -0.29 20.71
CA HIS A 95 2.36 -0.01 21.38
C HIS A 95 2.67 0.50 22.78
N SER A 96 2.15 1.68 23.11
CA SER A 96 2.32 2.34 24.40
C SER A 96 1.27 1.87 25.40
N GLY A 97 1.25 0.58 25.75
CA GLY A 97 0.38 0.05 26.82
C GLY A 97 -1.12 0.28 26.61
N ASP A 98 -1.89 0.32 27.72
CA ASP A 98 -3.37 0.19 27.82
C ASP A 98 -4.23 1.19 27.02
N ASP A 99 -3.65 2.17 26.32
CA ASP A 99 -4.39 3.08 25.46
C ASP A 99 -4.51 2.52 24.03
N GLU A 100 -5.44 1.57 23.83
CA GLU A 100 -5.85 1.06 22.51
C GLU A 100 -6.34 2.16 21.56
N THR A 101 -6.63 3.35 22.10
CA THR A 101 -7.13 4.51 21.34
C THR A 101 -6.02 5.30 20.64
N SER A 102 -4.76 5.13 21.05
CA SER A 102 -3.63 5.88 20.49
C SER A 102 -3.12 5.25 19.18
N LYS A 103 -2.78 6.08 18.18
CA LYS A 103 -2.19 5.58 16.93
C LYS A 103 -0.83 4.93 17.22
N PRO A 104 -0.55 3.72 16.69
CA PRO A 104 0.71 3.05 16.96
C PRO A 104 1.90 3.86 16.44
N MET A 105 2.98 3.85 17.22
CA MET A 105 4.26 4.42 16.80
C MET A 105 5.01 3.40 15.93
N GLY A 106 5.81 3.88 14.98
CA GLY A 106 6.71 3.07 14.17
C GLY A 106 6.54 3.27 12.67
N VAL A 107 6.83 2.21 11.90
CA VAL A 107 6.80 2.17 10.43
C VAL A 107 5.58 1.38 9.97
N ILE A 108 4.60 2.10 9.44
CA ILE A 108 3.29 1.55 9.07
C ILE A 108 3.13 1.66 7.55
N TYR A 109 2.75 0.56 6.90
CA TYR A 109 2.50 0.55 5.46
C TYR A 109 1.01 0.40 5.17
N GLU A 110 0.56 1.12 4.15
CA GLU A 110 -0.82 1.09 3.69
C GLU A 110 -0.84 1.05 2.15
N LEU A 111 -1.55 0.06 1.60
CA LEU A 111 -1.93 0.05 0.19
C LEU A 111 -3.17 0.91 0.03
N ARG A 112 -3.07 1.98 -0.75
CA ARG A 112 -4.18 2.83 -1.14
C ARG A 112 -4.50 2.63 -2.60
N VAL A 113 -5.77 2.35 -2.89
CA VAL A 113 -6.31 2.33 -4.24
C VAL A 113 -7.24 3.52 -4.38
N PHE A 114 -7.05 4.34 -5.42
CA PHE A 114 -7.86 5.53 -5.60
C PHE A 114 -8.12 5.85 -7.07
N VAL A 115 -9.21 6.58 -7.31
CA VAL A 115 -9.55 7.12 -8.62
C VAL A 115 -9.05 8.56 -8.73
N GLY A 116 -8.36 8.91 -9.81
CA GLY A 116 -7.85 10.25 -10.04
C GLY A 116 -7.41 10.49 -11.48
N ASP A 117 -6.92 11.67 -11.76
CA ASP A 117 -6.40 12.03 -13.09
C ASP A 117 -4.88 11.73 -13.20
N HIS A 118 -4.17 11.88 -12.07
CA HIS A 118 -2.72 11.75 -11.97
C HIS A 118 -2.31 10.93 -10.73
N SER A 119 -1.17 10.23 -10.82
CA SER A 119 -0.64 9.39 -9.74
C SER A 119 -0.22 10.16 -8.48
N ASN A 120 0.02 11.46 -8.60
CA ASN A 120 0.49 12.34 -7.52
C ASN A 120 -0.67 13.14 -6.89
N GLU A 121 -1.89 12.91 -7.35
CA GLU A 121 -3.07 13.54 -6.80
C GLU A 121 -3.33 13.04 -5.38
N LYS A 122 -3.71 13.94 -4.48
CA LYS A 122 -4.07 13.55 -3.11
C LYS A 122 -5.42 12.84 -3.15
N PRO A 123 -5.50 11.54 -2.80
CA PRO A 123 -6.74 10.78 -2.89
C PRO A 123 -7.81 11.33 -1.94
N HIS A 124 -9.07 11.31 -2.38
CA HIS A 124 -10.21 11.74 -1.58
C HIS A 124 -10.88 10.52 -0.93
N LYS A 125 -11.28 10.61 0.35
CA LYS A 125 -11.83 9.46 1.09
C LYS A 125 -12.99 8.73 0.39
N ARG A 126 -13.83 9.47 -0.35
CA ARG A 126 -14.97 8.93 -1.12
C ARG A 126 -14.55 8.07 -2.34
N ASN A 127 -13.38 8.31 -2.91
CA ASN A 127 -12.92 7.63 -4.13
C ASN A 127 -11.66 6.80 -3.89
N SER A 128 -11.37 6.46 -2.63
CA SER A 128 -10.20 5.70 -2.22
C SER A 128 -10.55 4.58 -1.23
N VAL A 129 -9.88 3.45 -1.36
CA VAL A 129 -9.89 2.35 -0.38
C VAL A 129 -8.47 2.15 0.11
N ALA A 130 -8.33 1.87 1.41
CA ALA A 130 -7.05 1.67 2.06
C ALA A 130 -7.01 0.32 2.77
N LEU A 131 -5.89 -0.38 2.66
CA LEU A 131 -5.62 -1.66 3.31
C LEU A 131 -4.26 -1.63 3.99
N ALA A 132 -4.22 -1.98 5.27
CA ALA A 132 -2.96 -2.13 5.98
C ALA A 132 -2.16 -3.32 5.42
N VAL A 133 -0.87 -3.10 5.15
CA VAL A 133 0.05 -4.14 4.68
C VAL A 133 1.32 -4.15 5.55
N ARG A 134 2.05 -5.25 5.56
CA ARG A 134 3.29 -5.38 6.34
C ARG A 134 4.44 -5.85 5.47
N LYS A 135 5.59 -5.17 5.58
CA LYS A 135 6.88 -5.64 5.09
C LYS A 135 7.60 -6.38 6.20
N VAL A 136 7.72 -7.69 6.07
CA VAL A 136 8.37 -8.57 7.05
C VAL A 136 9.71 -9.06 6.51
N GLN A 137 10.73 -9.13 7.37
CA GLN A 137 12.01 -9.74 7.04
C GLN A 137 12.03 -11.20 7.52
N PHE A 138 12.31 -12.12 6.60
CA PHE A 138 12.55 -13.52 6.93
C PHE A 138 14.04 -13.78 7.13
N SER A 139 14.37 -14.74 8.00
CA SER A 139 15.74 -15.24 8.14
C SER A 139 16.15 -15.97 6.86
N PRO A 140 17.40 -15.81 6.37
CA PRO A 140 17.90 -16.62 5.27
C PRO A 140 17.96 -18.10 5.66
N VAL A 141 17.63 -18.98 4.71
CA VAL A 141 17.58 -20.45 4.92
C VAL A 141 18.99 -21.08 4.90
N ALA A 142 19.98 -20.36 4.35
CA ALA A 142 21.36 -20.79 4.37
C ALA A 142 21.95 -20.59 5.78
N GLY A 143 22.01 -21.66 6.57
CA GLY A 143 22.82 -21.68 7.79
C GLY A 143 24.28 -21.39 7.44
N ASN A 144 24.91 -20.48 8.19
CA ASN A 144 26.33 -20.18 8.06
C ASN A 144 27.14 -21.49 8.06
N LYS A 145 27.69 -21.88 6.91
CA LYS A 145 28.89 -22.70 6.90
C LYS A 145 30.00 -21.82 7.45
N ARG A 146 30.24 -21.93 8.76
CA ARG A 146 31.44 -21.38 9.39
C ARG A 146 32.64 -21.89 8.59
N GLN A 147 33.36 -20.97 7.92
CA GLN A 147 34.72 -21.21 7.43
C GLN A 147 35.69 -21.14 8.60
#